data_AF-A0A9N8W615-F1
#
_entry.id   AF-A0A9N8W615-F1
#
_cell.length_a   1.000
_cell.length_b   1.000
_cell.length_c   1.000
_cell.angle_alpha   90.00
_cell.angle_beta   90.00
_cell.angle_gamma   90.00
#
_symmetry.space_group_name_H-M   'P 1'
#
loop_
_entity.id
_entity.type
_entity.pdbx_description
1 polymer ?
#
loop_
_entity_poly.entity_id
_entity_poly.type
_entity_poly.pdbx_seq_one_letter_code
_entity_poly.pdbx_strand_id
1 'polypeptide(L)'
;MDQLNTDFTVYNGHKKLPLFNMIPLDHWLIDELHVMLRITDRLWSLVLNELKDEGLFDDLACEKEQGLESWSYTSLIGEDKLYNNLRDNTTDPNTFKNDAKEWLTLFLTPSISNWEADEEVVSGLYLPSDITPYIHVLVYHVAEIMQIHKNWGIKSFLCSSVEKRITYKYLISSVKP
;
A
#
# COMPACT_ATOMS: atom_id res chain seq x y z
N MET A 1 1.46 -19.68 -17.46
CA MET A 1 1.97 -19.87 -16.08
C MET A 1 2.12 -21.35 -15.71
N ASP A 2 1.72 -22.30 -16.58
CA ASP A 2 1.65 -23.74 -16.27
C ASP A 2 3.00 -24.47 -16.19
N GLN A 3 4.10 -23.80 -16.54
CA GLN A 3 5.45 -24.38 -16.62
C GLN A 3 6.22 -24.36 -15.28
N LEU A 4 5.71 -23.70 -14.24
CA LEU A 4 6.39 -23.53 -12.94
C LEU A 4 6.58 -24.84 -12.15
N ASN A 5 5.70 -25.81 -12.34
CA ASN A 5 5.80 -27.11 -11.64
C ASN A 5 6.81 -28.04 -12.29
N THR A 6 7.13 -27.80 -13.56
CA THR A 6 8.15 -28.54 -14.30
C THR A 6 9.50 -27.86 -14.18
N ASP A 7 9.53 -26.53 -14.16
CA ASP A 7 10.74 -25.75 -13.98
C ASP A 7 10.45 -24.41 -13.26
N PHE A 8 10.85 -24.32 -11.99
CA PHE A 8 10.66 -23.11 -11.19
C PHE A 8 11.65 -21.99 -11.54
N THR A 9 12.67 -22.26 -12.37
CA THR A 9 13.64 -21.26 -12.82
C THR A 9 13.12 -20.42 -13.98
N VAL A 10 12.02 -20.84 -14.62
CA VAL A 10 11.36 -20.13 -15.73
C VAL A 10 10.98 -18.70 -15.32
N TYR A 11 10.62 -18.49 -14.05
CA TYR A 11 10.31 -17.18 -13.51
C TYR A 11 11.32 -16.82 -12.42
N ASN A 12 11.91 -15.63 -12.54
CA ASN A 12 12.95 -15.18 -11.64
C ASN A 12 12.37 -14.87 -10.25
N GLY A 13 13.06 -15.28 -9.17
CA GLY A 13 12.65 -15.02 -7.79
C GLY A 13 12.19 -16.26 -6.99
N HIS A 14 11.91 -17.39 -7.64
CA HIS A 14 11.62 -18.64 -6.94
C HIS A 14 12.91 -19.33 -6.48
N LYS A 15 13.08 -19.51 -5.16
CA LYS A 15 14.23 -20.23 -4.59
C LYS A 15 14.05 -21.76 -4.61
N LYS A 16 12.81 -22.23 -4.72
CA LYS A 16 12.42 -23.65 -4.66
C LYS A 16 11.18 -23.87 -5.53
N LEU A 17 10.98 -25.14 -5.91
CA LEU A 17 9.76 -25.60 -6.56
C LEU A 17 8.54 -25.35 -5.65
N PRO A 18 7.49 -24.70 -6.14
CA PRO A 18 6.27 -24.48 -5.36
C PRO A 18 5.52 -25.80 -5.12
N LEU A 19 4.86 -25.92 -3.97
CA LEU A 19 4.08 -27.11 -3.61
C LEU A 19 2.76 -27.19 -4.37
N PHE A 20 2.23 -26.04 -4.76
CA PHE A 20 0.99 -25.88 -5.52
C PHE A 20 1.26 -25.19 -6.84
N ASN A 21 0.43 -25.51 -7.83
CA ASN A 21 0.40 -24.79 -9.10
C ASN A 21 0.10 -23.31 -8.85
N MET A 22 0.68 -22.44 -9.67
CA MET A 22 0.36 -21.02 -9.57
C MET A 22 -1.11 -20.77 -9.92
N ILE A 23 -1.82 -20.14 -9.00
CA ILE A 23 -3.23 -19.77 -9.17
C ILE A 23 -3.29 -18.64 -10.20
N PRO A 24 -4.08 -18.76 -11.27
CA PRO A 24 -4.19 -17.68 -12.25
C PRO A 24 -4.93 -16.47 -11.65
N LEU A 25 -4.57 -15.27 -12.13
CA LEU A 25 -4.99 -13.98 -11.56
C LEU A 25 -6.51 -13.77 -11.54
N ASP A 26 -7.23 -14.42 -12.46
CA ASP A 26 -8.70 -14.42 -12.53
C ASP A 26 -9.38 -15.14 -11.37
N HIS A 27 -8.62 -15.93 -10.60
CA HIS A 27 -9.08 -16.59 -9.38
C HIS A 27 -8.58 -15.89 -8.10
N TRP A 28 -7.93 -14.73 -8.24
CA TRP A 28 -7.37 -13.98 -7.13
C TRP A 28 -8.31 -12.84 -6.72
N LEU A 29 -8.73 -12.83 -5.46
CA LEU A 29 -9.56 -11.75 -4.90
C LEU A 29 -8.71 -10.90 -3.97
N ILE A 30 -8.64 -9.60 -4.27
CA ILE A 30 -7.95 -8.64 -3.41
C ILE A 30 -8.92 -8.16 -2.34
N ASP A 31 -8.47 -8.23 -1.09
CA ASP A 31 -9.14 -7.56 0.03
C ASP A 31 -8.64 -6.12 0.14
N GLU A 32 -9.36 -5.18 -0.47
CA GLU A 32 -9.05 -3.74 -0.46
C GLU A 32 -8.72 -3.24 0.94
N LEU A 33 -9.57 -3.57 1.92
CA LEU A 33 -9.45 -3.04 3.26
C LEU A 33 -8.15 -3.52 3.91
N HIS A 34 -7.82 -4.79 3.74
CA HIS A 34 -6.59 -5.34 4.29
C HIS A 34 -5.35 -4.80 3.58
N VAL A 35 -5.38 -4.66 2.25
CA VAL A 35 -4.26 -4.07 1.50
C VAL A 35 -4.00 -2.65 1.97
N MET A 36 -5.05 -1.82 2.08
CA MET A 36 -4.92 -0.43 2.52
C MET A 36 -4.41 -0.35 3.95
N LEU A 37 -5.05 -1.05 4.90
CA LEU A 37 -4.59 -1.06 6.30
C LEU A 37 -3.11 -1.45 6.43
N ARG A 38 -2.64 -2.44 5.67
CA ARG A 38 -1.24 -2.88 5.71
C ARG A 38 -0.27 -1.87 5.12
N ILE A 39 -0.69 -1.13 4.10
CA ILE A 39 0.11 -0.07 3.50
C ILE A 39 0.16 1.13 4.46
N THR A 40 -1.00 1.56 4.96
CA THR A 40 -1.12 2.64 5.95
C THR A 40 -0.32 2.35 7.22
N ASP A 41 -0.40 1.13 7.78
CA ASP A 41 0.39 0.69 8.94
C ASP A 41 1.91 0.86 8.68
N ARG A 42 2.36 0.50 7.47
CA ARG A 42 3.78 0.63 7.10
C ARG A 42 4.18 2.10 6.97
N LEU A 43 3.36 2.91 6.30
CA LEU A 43 3.63 4.33 6.11
C LEU A 43 3.71 5.05 7.46
N TRP A 44 2.76 4.79 8.37
CA TRP A 44 2.81 5.32 9.73
C TRP A 44 4.06 4.89 10.49
N SER A 45 4.48 3.62 10.36
CA SER A 45 5.73 3.18 11.00
C SER A 45 6.94 3.94 10.48
N LEU A 46 6.97 4.34 9.21
CA LEU A 46 8.08 5.10 8.64
C LEU A 46 8.06 6.54 9.13
N VAL A 47 6.88 7.20 9.10
CA VAL A 47 6.69 8.57 9.64
C VAL A 47 7.08 8.64 11.12
N LEU A 48 6.68 7.66 11.93
CA LEU A 48 7.02 7.63 13.36
C LEU A 48 8.52 7.43 13.60
N ASN A 49 9.21 6.68 12.73
CA ASN A 49 10.66 6.52 12.83
C ASN A 49 11.39 7.82 12.48
N GLU A 50 10.95 8.52 11.43
CA GLU A 50 11.48 9.83 11.05
C GLU A 50 11.35 10.85 12.20
N LEU A 51 10.15 10.96 12.78
CA LEU A 51 9.90 11.83 13.94
C LEU A 51 10.77 11.50 15.15
N LYS A 52 11.08 10.22 15.34
CA LYS A 52 11.95 9.77 16.42
C LYS A 52 13.40 10.14 16.15
N ASP A 53 13.86 9.99 14.92
CA ASP A 53 15.24 10.30 14.53
C ASP A 53 15.51 11.82 14.59
N GLU A 54 14.50 12.65 14.34
CA GLU A 54 14.59 14.11 14.46
C GLU A 54 14.33 14.64 15.88
N GLY A 55 13.99 13.77 16.83
CA GLY A 55 13.72 14.15 18.22
C GLY A 55 12.39 14.89 18.44
N LEU A 56 11.51 14.93 17.44
CA LEU A 56 10.20 15.60 17.47
C LEU A 56 9.07 14.71 18.03
N PHE A 57 9.38 13.44 18.30
CA PHE A 57 8.40 12.45 18.74
C PHE A 57 7.72 12.82 20.07
N ASP A 58 8.47 13.36 21.02
CA ASP A 58 7.94 13.72 22.34
C ASP A 58 7.06 14.99 22.28
N ASP A 59 7.31 15.90 21.34
CA ASP A 59 6.52 17.11 21.12
C ASP A 59 5.15 16.78 20.48
N LEU A 60 5.12 15.81 19.55
CA LEU A 60 3.88 15.34 18.91
C LEU A 60 2.95 14.58 19.88
N ALA A 61 3.52 13.89 20.88
CA ALA A 61 2.73 13.25 21.93
C ALA A 61 1.98 14.28 22.80
N CYS A 62 2.42 15.55 22.78
CA CYS A 62 1.90 16.64 23.60
C CYS A 62 1.04 17.67 22.82
N GLU A 63 1.29 17.89 21.53
CA GLU A 63 0.58 18.93 20.76
C GLU A 63 -0.57 18.41 19.87
N LYS A 64 -1.74 19.01 20.07
CA LYS A 64 -2.94 18.83 19.25
C LYS A 64 -2.74 19.40 17.84
N GLU A 65 -2.81 18.54 16.83
CA GLU A 65 -3.31 18.74 15.45
C GLU A 65 -2.81 19.92 14.56
N GLN A 66 -2.05 20.91 15.04
CA GLN A 66 -1.83 22.16 14.27
C GLN A 66 -0.47 22.29 13.57
N GLY A 67 0.49 21.38 13.81
CA GLY A 67 1.84 21.42 13.21
C GLY A 67 2.07 20.48 12.01
N LEU A 68 1.03 19.79 11.53
CA LEU A 68 1.15 18.64 10.62
C LEU A 68 0.91 18.98 9.13
N GLU A 69 1.02 20.25 8.72
CA GLU A 69 0.69 20.64 7.34
C GLU A 69 1.88 20.58 6.36
N SER A 70 3.11 20.37 6.86
CA SER A 70 4.34 20.42 6.03
C SER A 70 4.94 19.04 5.71
N TRP A 71 4.82 18.04 6.59
CA TRP A 71 5.59 16.79 6.47
C TRP A 71 4.72 15.55 6.21
N SER A 72 5.21 14.67 5.34
CA SER A 72 4.60 13.41 4.88
C SER A 72 3.23 13.49 4.19
N TYR A 73 2.63 14.68 4.07
CA TYR A 73 1.32 14.87 3.44
C TYR A 73 1.29 14.34 1.99
N THR A 74 2.40 14.41 1.23
CA THR A 74 2.43 13.99 -0.18
C THR A 74 2.37 12.46 -0.40
N SER A 75 3.02 11.64 0.44
CA SER A 75 2.95 10.17 0.33
C SER A 75 1.58 9.61 0.74
N LEU A 76 0.97 10.21 1.78
CA LEU A 76 -0.38 9.84 2.24
C LEU A 76 -1.48 10.40 1.32
N ILE A 77 -1.32 11.61 0.74
CA ILE A 77 -2.24 12.15 -0.28
C ILE A 77 -2.30 11.22 -1.51
N GLY A 78 -1.16 10.68 -1.92
CA GLY A 78 -1.12 9.73 -3.03
C GLY A 78 -1.88 8.44 -2.72
N GLU A 79 -1.79 7.94 -1.48
CA GLU A 79 -2.60 6.82 -1.00
C GLU A 79 -4.09 7.17 -1.01
N ASP A 80 -4.51 8.35 -0.56
CA ASP A 80 -5.91 8.79 -0.57
C ASP A 80 -6.47 8.89 -2.01
N LYS A 81 -5.69 9.42 -2.96
CA LYS A 81 -6.07 9.44 -4.37
C LYS A 81 -6.25 8.03 -4.91
N LEU A 82 -5.31 7.12 -4.62
CA LEU A 82 -5.38 5.72 -5.05
C LEU A 82 -6.56 4.99 -4.39
N TYR A 83 -6.82 5.24 -3.11
CA TYR A 83 -7.94 4.67 -2.38
C TYR A 83 -9.29 5.09 -2.95
N ASN A 84 -9.45 6.39 -3.24
CA ASN A 84 -10.65 6.90 -3.89
C ASN A 84 -10.84 6.30 -5.29
N ASN A 85 -9.77 6.24 -6.07
CA ASN A 85 -9.78 5.65 -7.41
C ASN A 85 -10.11 4.15 -7.40
N LEU A 86 -9.66 3.41 -6.38
CA LEU A 86 -9.94 1.99 -6.22
C LEU A 86 -11.42 1.70 -5.91
N ARG A 87 -12.07 2.60 -5.17
CA ARG A 87 -13.49 2.50 -4.81
C ARG A 87 -14.43 3.00 -5.89
N ASP A 88 -13.91 3.76 -6.85
CA ASP A 88 -14.69 4.27 -7.97
C ASP A 88 -14.76 3.22 -9.10
N ASN A 89 -15.98 2.75 -9.37
CA ASN A 89 -16.27 1.79 -10.44
C ASN A 89 -16.05 2.36 -11.85
N THR A 90 -15.88 3.67 -11.98
CA THR A 90 -15.68 4.37 -13.27
C THR A 90 -14.22 4.59 -13.62
N THR A 91 -13.30 4.35 -12.67
CA THR A 91 -11.86 4.53 -12.88
C THR A 91 -11.33 3.63 -13.98
N ASP A 92 -10.60 4.22 -14.94
CA ASP A 92 -9.88 3.43 -15.93
C ASP A 92 -8.67 2.72 -15.30
N PRO A 93 -8.53 1.40 -15.49
CA PRO A 93 -7.41 0.65 -14.90
C PRO A 93 -6.03 1.14 -15.32
N ASN A 94 -5.87 1.71 -16.53
CA ASN A 94 -4.58 2.23 -16.97
C ASN A 94 -4.25 3.56 -16.27
N THR A 95 -5.25 4.41 -16.06
CA THR A 95 -5.09 5.62 -15.24
C THR A 95 -4.68 5.26 -13.82
N PHE A 96 -5.35 4.28 -13.20
CA PHE A 96 -4.98 3.79 -11.87
C PHE A 96 -3.52 3.29 -11.83
N LYS A 97 -3.12 2.50 -12.83
CA LYS A 97 -1.75 1.98 -12.94
C LYS A 97 -0.70 3.09 -13.04
N ASN A 98 -1.00 4.15 -13.78
CA ASN A 98 -0.10 5.29 -13.94
C ASN A 98 0.01 6.08 -12.62
N ASP A 99 -1.13 6.38 -11.98
CA ASP A 99 -1.17 7.04 -10.69
C ASP A 99 -0.39 6.23 -9.63
N ALA A 100 -0.55 4.90 -9.61
CA ALA A 100 0.13 4.04 -8.64
C ALA A 100 1.65 4.01 -8.85
N LYS A 101 2.11 4.07 -10.10
CA LYS A 101 3.54 4.16 -10.44
C LYS A 101 4.12 5.53 -10.13
N GLU A 102 3.37 6.60 -10.36
CA GLU A 102 3.76 7.95 -9.99
C GLU A 102 3.94 8.05 -8.47
N TRP A 103 2.97 7.53 -7.71
CA TRP A 103 3.07 7.41 -6.27
C TRP A 103 4.28 6.58 -5.82
N LEU A 104 4.55 5.42 -6.43
CA LEU A 104 5.74 4.64 -6.11
C LEU A 104 7.04 5.39 -6.41
N THR A 105 7.05 6.21 -7.47
CA THR A 105 8.22 7.03 -7.83
C THR A 105 8.46 8.10 -6.78
N LEU A 106 7.40 8.76 -6.30
CA LEU A 106 7.46 9.70 -5.18
C LEU A 106 7.95 9.00 -3.92
N PHE A 107 7.36 7.84 -3.57
CA PHE A 107 7.76 7.04 -2.41
C PHE A 107 9.27 6.71 -2.41
N LEU A 108 9.85 6.43 -3.57
CA LEU A 108 11.27 6.08 -3.75
C LEU A 108 12.17 7.28 -4.08
N THR A 109 11.71 8.52 -3.86
CA THR A 109 12.51 9.70 -4.17
C THR A 109 13.83 9.63 -3.39
N PRO A 110 14.99 9.60 -4.08
CA PRO A 110 16.29 9.48 -3.42
C PRO A 110 16.65 10.79 -2.73
N SER A 111 17.37 10.69 -1.61
CA SER A 111 17.98 11.85 -0.96
C SER A 111 19.07 12.43 -1.85
N ILE A 112 18.94 13.71 -2.20
CA ILE A 112 19.95 14.43 -2.98
C ILE A 112 20.86 15.15 -2.00
N SER A 113 22.07 14.63 -1.80
CA SER A 113 23.14 15.36 -1.13
C SER A 113 24.05 15.99 -2.18
N ASN A 114 23.93 17.29 -2.41
CA ASN A 114 24.84 18.03 -3.28
C ASN A 114 26.03 18.51 -2.43
N TRP A 115 27.18 17.85 -2.56
CA TRP A 115 28.39 18.21 -1.80
C TRP A 115 29.16 19.41 -2.42
N GLU A 116 28.73 19.88 -3.59
CA GLU A 116 29.37 20.97 -4.34
C GLU A 116 28.68 22.35 -4.17
N ALA A 117 27.48 22.40 -3.59
CA ALA A 117 26.74 23.64 -3.34
C ALA A 117 26.27 23.67 -1.88
N ASP A 118 26.36 24.83 -1.22
CA ASP A 118 25.79 25.12 0.11
C ASP A 118 24.23 25.10 0.09
N GLU A 119 23.62 24.18 -0.66
CA GLU A 119 22.17 23.99 -0.73
C GLU A 119 21.72 22.90 0.24
N GLU A 120 20.55 23.13 0.83
CA GLU A 120 19.90 22.28 1.83
C GLU A 120 19.73 20.85 1.31
N VAL A 121 20.18 19.85 2.09
CA VAL A 121 20.05 18.43 1.74
C VAL A 121 18.56 18.11 1.62
N VAL A 122 18.09 17.86 0.40
CA VAL A 122 16.72 17.38 0.19
C VAL A 122 16.72 15.89 0.55
N SER A 123 16.25 15.58 1.75
CA SER A 123 16.05 14.20 2.18
C SER A 123 15.07 13.50 1.25
N GLY A 124 15.40 12.26 0.88
CA GLY A 124 14.51 11.40 0.12
C GLY A 124 13.38 10.91 1.02
N LEU A 125 12.31 10.38 0.43
CA LEU A 125 11.18 9.89 1.22
C LEU A 125 11.52 8.53 1.86
N TYR A 126 11.51 7.45 1.08
CA TYR A 126 11.69 6.09 1.62
C TYR A 126 12.57 5.21 0.73
N LEU A 127 13.11 4.13 1.30
CA LEU A 127 14.04 3.25 0.61
C LEU A 127 13.32 2.10 -0.11
N PRO A 128 13.92 1.50 -1.14
CA PRO A 128 13.39 0.29 -1.78
C PRO A 128 13.21 -0.89 -0.81
N SER A 129 13.98 -0.93 0.29
CA SER A 129 13.82 -1.93 1.35
C SER A 129 12.52 -1.80 2.15
N ASP A 130 11.86 -0.65 2.09
CA ASP A 130 10.62 -0.36 2.81
C ASP A 130 9.37 -0.80 2.03
N ILE A 131 9.54 -1.23 0.78
CA ILE A 131 8.47 -1.76 -0.06
C ILE A 131 7.98 -3.08 0.53
N THR A 132 6.71 -3.10 0.92
CA THR A 132 6.05 -4.32 1.39
C THR A 132 5.44 -5.09 0.20
N PRO A 133 5.16 -6.40 0.36
CA PRO A 133 4.40 -7.16 -0.63
C PRO A 133 3.05 -6.52 -0.98
N TYR A 134 2.41 -5.83 -0.03
CA TYR A 134 1.14 -5.13 -0.25
C TYR A 134 1.30 -3.91 -1.17
N ILE A 135 2.37 -3.13 -1.00
CA ILE A 135 2.73 -2.03 -1.91
C ILE A 135 2.96 -2.58 -3.33
N HIS A 136 3.67 -3.71 -3.44
CA HIS A 136 3.88 -4.36 -4.73
C HIS A 136 2.55 -4.79 -5.39
N VAL A 137 1.66 -5.42 -4.62
CA VAL A 137 0.33 -5.81 -5.10
C VAL A 137 -0.48 -4.61 -5.56
N LEU A 138 -0.48 -3.51 -4.80
CA LEU A 138 -1.18 -2.27 -5.13
C LEU A 138 -0.72 -1.72 -6.50
N VAL A 139 0.59 -1.63 -6.72
CA VAL A 139 1.14 -0.96 -7.91
C VAL A 139 1.07 -1.84 -9.15
N TYR A 140 1.32 -3.15 -9.02
CA TYR A 140 1.49 -4.03 -10.17
C TYR A 140 0.28 -4.90 -10.50
N HIS A 141 -0.53 -5.30 -9.51
CA HIS A 141 -1.58 -6.30 -9.70
C HIS A 141 -3.00 -5.74 -9.62
N VAL A 142 -3.26 -4.70 -8.82
CA VAL A 142 -4.62 -4.14 -8.68
C VAL A 142 -5.20 -3.71 -10.02
N ALA A 143 -4.42 -3.03 -10.87
CA ALA A 143 -4.89 -2.60 -12.19
C ALA A 143 -5.28 -3.79 -13.11
N GLU A 144 -4.56 -4.90 -13.04
CA GLU A 144 -4.87 -6.12 -13.82
C GLU A 144 -6.19 -6.74 -13.34
N ILE A 145 -6.40 -6.74 -12.04
CA ILE A 145 -7.60 -7.28 -11.39
C ILE A 145 -8.81 -6.38 -11.65
N MET A 146 -8.62 -5.04 -11.71
CA MET A 146 -9.65 -4.11 -12.20
C MET A 146 -10.06 -4.43 -13.64
N GLN A 147 -9.11 -4.79 -14.52
CA GLN A 147 -9.41 -5.15 -15.91
C GLN A 147 -10.18 -6.46 -16.00
N ILE A 148 -9.75 -7.49 -15.25
CA ILE A 148 -10.40 -8.81 -15.24
C ILE A 148 -11.84 -8.70 -14.69
N HIS A 149 -12.04 -7.95 -13.61
CA HIS A 149 -13.34 -7.83 -12.94
C HIS A 149 -14.12 -6.56 -13.27
N LYS A 150 -13.83 -5.92 -14.41
CA LYS A 150 -14.48 -4.67 -14.85
C LYS A 150 -16.01 -4.74 -14.83
N ASN A 151 -16.58 -5.92 -15.10
CA ASN A 151 -18.04 -6.13 -15.13
C ASN A 151 -18.71 -6.11 -13.76
N TRP A 152 -17.99 -6.50 -12.70
CA TRP A 152 -18.53 -6.58 -11.33
C TRP A 152 -18.06 -5.41 -10.44
N GLY A 153 -16.96 -4.77 -10.80
CA GLY A 153 -16.31 -3.73 -10.01
C GLY A 153 -15.61 -4.31 -8.78
N ILE A 154 -14.49 -3.71 -8.36
CA ILE A 154 -13.72 -4.18 -7.20
C ILE A 154 -14.55 -4.14 -5.90
N LYS A 155 -15.51 -3.20 -5.83
CA LYS A 155 -16.42 -3.05 -4.69
C LYS A 155 -17.22 -4.33 -4.36
N SER A 156 -17.45 -5.19 -5.34
CA SER A 156 -18.18 -6.45 -5.15
C SER A 156 -17.39 -7.50 -4.35
N PHE A 157 -16.06 -7.34 -4.24
CA PHE A 157 -15.16 -8.27 -3.56
C PHE A 157 -14.69 -7.79 -2.19
N LEU A 158 -15.27 -6.70 -1.67
CA LEU A 158 -14.86 -6.11 -0.40
C LEU A 158 -15.26 -6.96 0.82
N CYS A 159 -14.28 -7.33 1.64
CA CYS A 159 -14.50 -8.05 2.89
C CYS A 159 -14.93 -7.13 4.05
N SER A 160 -14.98 -5.81 3.86
CA SER A 160 -15.33 -4.84 4.91
C SER A 160 -16.67 -5.11 5.62
N SER A 161 -17.64 -5.73 4.93
CA SER A 161 -18.92 -6.12 5.52
C SER A 161 -18.79 -7.30 6.50
N VAL A 162 -17.87 -8.23 6.24
CA VAL A 162 -17.60 -9.39 7.09
C VAL A 162 -16.92 -8.94 8.38
N GLU A 163 -15.94 -8.04 8.28
CA GLU A 163 -15.22 -7.50 9.44
C GLU A 163 -16.14 -6.71 10.38
N LYS A 164 -16.97 -5.82 9.84
CA LYS A 164 -17.97 -5.07 10.63
C LYS A 164 -18.85 -6.03 11.43
N ARG A 165 -19.33 -7.11 10.79
CA ARG A 165 -20.17 -8.11 11.44
C ARG A 165 -19.46 -8.83 12.59
N ILE A 166 -18.17 -9.13 12.43
CA ILE A 166 -17.35 -9.77 13.45
C ILE A 166 -17.12 -8.81 14.64
N THR A 167 -16.77 -7.54 14.37
CA THR A 167 -16.55 -6.52 15.40
C THR A 167 -17.81 -6.24 16.22
N TYR A 168 -18.98 -6.10 15.58
CA TYR A 168 -20.24 -5.95 16.30
C TYR A 168 -20.59 -7.18 17.14
N LYS A 169 -20.30 -8.39 16.65
CA LYS A 169 -20.53 -9.62 17.42
C LYS A 169 -19.68 -9.67 18.69
N TYR A 170 -18.40 -9.29 18.61
CA TYR A 170 -17.50 -9.23 19.77
C TYR A 170 -17.87 -8.10 20.75
N LEU A 171 -18.21 -6.91 20.25
CA LEU A 171 -18.69 -5.81 21.09
C LEU A 171 -19.97 -6.18 21.85
N ILE A 172 -20.93 -6.82 21.19
CA ILE A 172 -22.17 -7.26 21.83
C ILE A 172 -21.92 -8.40 22.83
N SER A 173 -20.94 -9.29 22.60
CA SER A 173 -20.57 -10.32 23.58
C SER A 173 -19.81 -9.79 24.79
N SER A 174 -19.04 -8.70 24.63
CA SER A 174 -18.30 -8.06 25.72
C SER A 174 -19.15 -7.13 26.58
N VAL A 175 -20.37 -6.79 26.13
CA VAL A 175 -21.33 -5.92 26.83
C VAL A 175 -22.40 -6.74 27.58
N LYS A 176 -22.40 -8.07 27.48
CA LYS A 176 -23.26 -8.94 28.31
C LYS A 176 -22.51 -9.36 29.59
N PRO A 177 -23.03 -9.05 30.79
CA PRO A 177 -22.54 -9.61 32.04
C PRO A 177 -22.84 -11.11 32.17
#